data_AF-A0A9Q4FIH6-F1
#
_entry.id   AF-A0A9Q4FIH6-F1
#
_cell.length_a   1.000
_cell.length_b   1.000
_cell.length_c   1.000
_cell.angle_alpha   90.00
_cell.angle_beta   90.00
_cell.angle_gamma   90.00
#
_symmetry.space_group_name_H-M   'P 1'
#
loop_
_entity.id
_entity.type
_entity.pdbx_description
1 polymer ?
#
loop_
_entity_poly.entity_id
_entity_poly.type
_entity_poly.pdbx_seq_one_letter_code
_entity_poly.pdbx_strand_id
1 'polypeptide(L)'
;MVSLDEKKLDIELKKLQLERRKLDLDEQRTSLAFKGYRIDLVAKLAIPVAVLVLAAATYYTNANNNDARMAFDTSSKKKEFMQKQEDLFMKRSDSERNQEENKARFIQNNLELITDHTPESEQKFVLLTKAVMPARDVDDVLEKARAIRVGSTIREITADKASPLDAAVEYISTGKKFTKVGNFEQALVNFQMANLLNTSNPMSWNYQAYAQMRTDRNDEALKSISTAINLKPIDTIAQKIIMINATKILCSLGRVEDALSYINKSLALAPELLKDLRQDKEFKNRCGFLLPG
;
A
#
# COMPACT_ATOMS: atom_id res chain seq x y z
N MET A 1 -0.78 99.24 74.00
CA MET A 1 0.09 99.35 72.81
C MET A 1 0.82 98.03 72.66
N VAL A 2 0.41 97.17 71.73
CA VAL A 2 1.14 95.92 71.42
C VAL A 2 2.48 96.32 70.80
N SER A 3 3.59 95.83 71.35
CA SER A 3 4.94 96.24 70.97
C SER A 3 5.31 95.72 69.58
N LEU A 4 6.14 96.47 68.85
CA LEU A 4 6.54 96.15 67.47
C LEU A 4 7.22 94.77 67.32
N ASP A 5 7.76 94.18 68.39
CA ASP A 5 8.54 92.94 68.36
C ASP A 5 7.69 91.67 68.20
N GLU A 6 6.48 91.61 68.78
CA GLU A 6 5.58 90.45 68.60
C GLU A 6 5.12 90.30 67.15
N LYS A 7 4.85 91.44 66.47
CA LYS A 7 4.47 91.42 65.05
C LYS A 7 5.61 90.94 64.16
N LYS A 8 6.86 91.26 64.51
CA LYS A 8 8.04 90.85 63.73
C LYS A 8 8.29 89.34 63.86
N LEU A 9 8.11 88.79 65.06
CA LEU A 9 8.22 87.36 65.33
C LEU A 9 7.12 86.54 64.63
N ASP A 10 5.87 87.03 64.63
CA ASP A 10 4.75 86.39 63.91
C ASP A 10 4.99 86.37 62.37
N ILE A 11 5.60 87.43 61.82
CA ILE A 11 5.98 87.47 60.40
C ILE A 11 7.07 86.44 60.09
N GLU A 12 8.11 86.32 60.92
CA GLU A 12 9.15 85.30 60.72
C GLU A 12 8.62 83.88 60.88
N LEU A 13 7.74 83.63 61.86
CA LEU A 13 7.12 82.32 62.04
C LEU A 13 6.27 81.94 60.82
N LYS A 14 5.47 82.89 60.29
CA LYS A 14 4.72 82.69 59.05
C LYS A 14 5.63 82.43 57.85
N LYS A 15 6.79 83.10 57.79
CA LYS A 15 7.77 82.91 56.72
C LYS A 15 8.40 81.52 56.76
N LEU A 16 8.82 81.05 57.93
CA LEU A 16 9.33 79.70 58.15
C LEU A 16 8.26 78.62 57.86
N GLN A 17 7.01 78.84 58.27
CA GLN A 17 5.90 77.95 57.94
C GLN A 17 5.64 77.88 56.42
N LEU A 18 5.77 79.01 55.72
CA LEU A 18 5.63 79.06 54.27
C LEU A 18 6.76 78.30 53.57
N GLU A 19 7.99 78.47 54.05
CA GLU A 19 9.19 77.80 53.53
C GLU A 19 9.10 76.28 53.73
N ARG A 20 8.62 75.84 54.90
CA ARG A 20 8.39 74.43 55.19
C ARG A 20 7.31 73.81 54.29
N ARG A 21 6.19 74.51 54.06
CA ARG A 21 5.16 74.07 53.10
C ARG A 21 5.70 73.98 51.69
N LYS A 22 6.59 74.91 51.29
CA LYS A 22 7.20 74.92 49.96
C LYS A 22 8.10 73.69 49.74
N LEU A 23 8.90 73.34 50.75
CA LEU A 23 9.72 72.13 50.75
C LEU A 23 8.88 70.84 50.64
N ASP A 24 7.80 70.75 51.41
CA ASP A 24 6.89 69.59 51.40
C ASP A 24 6.19 69.42 50.03
N LEU A 25 5.81 70.54 49.39
CA LEU A 25 5.27 70.57 48.03
C LEU A 25 6.28 70.14 46.97
N ASP A 26 7.55 70.52 47.10
CA ASP A 26 8.61 70.11 46.16
C ASP A 26 8.98 68.62 46.33
N GLU A 27 8.93 68.09 47.56
CA GLU A 27 9.09 66.66 47.85
C GLU A 27 7.94 65.84 47.25
N GLN A 28 6.69 66.32 47.38
CA GLN A 28 5.55 65.68 46.72
C GLN A 28 5.65 65.73 45.18
N ARG A 29 6.09 66.84 44.61
CA ARG A 29 6.29 66.98 43.15
C ARG A 29 7.34 66.02 42.61
N THR A 30 8.48 65.89 43.30
CA THR A 30 9.56 64.98 42.87
C THR A 30 9.14 63.51 42.99
N SER A 31 8.42 63.16 44.06
CA SER A 31 7.81 61.83 44.24
C SER A 31 6.80 61.47 43.13
N LEU A 32 5.92 62.40 42.78
CA LEU A 32 4.96 62.23 41.68
C LEU A 32 5.65 62.11 40.32
N ALA A 33 6.68 62.92 40.06
CA ALA A 33 7.48 62.85 38.83
C ALA A 33 8.18 61.49 38.69
N PHE A 34 8.74 60.96 39.79
CA PHE A 34 9.40 59.65 39.78
C PHE A 34 8.40 58.51 39.53
N LYS A 35 7.20 58.57 40.12
CA LYS A 35 6.11 57.62 39.83
C LYS A 35 5.66 57.70 38.37
N GLY A 36 5.50 58.91 37.82
CA GLY A 36 5.16 59.13 36.41
C GLY A 36 6.21 58.54 35.47
N TYR A 37 7.50 58.73 35.76
CA TYR A 37 8.60 58.16 34.98
C TYR A 37 8.60 56.62 34.99
N ARG A 38 8.34 55.98 36.14
CA ARG A 38 8.26 54.51 36.21
C ARG A 38 7.09 53.94 35.40
N ILE A 39 5.93 54.60 35.44
CA ILE A 39 4.76 54.20 34.65
C ILE A 39 5.06 54.33 33.15
N ASP A 40 5.68 55.45 32.75
CA ASP A 40 6.05 55.71 31.35
C ASP A 40 7.10 54.70 30.85
N LEU A 41 8.10 54.36 31.67
CA LEU A 41 9.10 53.35 31.36
C LEU A 41 8.48 51.96 31.17
N VAL A 42 7.57 51.55 32.07
CA VAL A 42 6.85 50.27 31.95
C VAL A 42 5.99 50.26 30.68
N ALA A 43 5.27 51.34 30.41
CA ALA A 43 4.41 51.44 29.23
C ALA A 43 5.20 51.40 27.91
N LYS A 44 6.35 52.09 27.86
CA LYS A 44 7.16 52.24 26.63
C LYS A 44 8.13 51.09 26.39
N LEU A 45 8.56 50.36 27.42
CA LEU A 45 9.55 49.28 27.27
C LEU A 45 9.02 47.90 27.66
N ALA A 46 8.35 47.77 28.80
CA ALA A 46 7.94 46.45 29.28
C ALA A 46 6.78 45.87 28.43
N ILE A 47 5.80 46.69 28.05
CA ILE A 47 4.66 46.23 27.23
C ILE A 47 5.12 45.77 25.82
N PRO A 48 5.92 46.55 25.06
CA PRO A 48 6.38 46.10 23.73
C PRO A 48 7.24 44.84 23.79
N VAL A 49 8.10 44.71 24.80
CA VAL A 49 8.93 43.51 24.98
C VAL A 49 8.05 42.29 25.28
N ALA A 50 7.05 42.41 26.16
CA ALA A 50 6.12 41.32 26.44
C ALA A 50 5.33 40.90 25.20
N VAL A 51 4.88 41.86 24.38
CA VAL A 51 4.20 41.59 23.10
C VAL A 51 5.12 40.90 22.11
N LEU A 52 6.39 41.31 21.99
CA LEU A 52 7.37 40.66 21.12
C LEU A 52 7.65 39.21 21.55
N VAL A 53 7.77 38.95 22.85
CA VAL A 53 7.96 37.61 23.39
C VAL A 53 6.74 36.73 23.09
N LEU A 54 5.53 37.25 23.30
CA LEU A 54 4.29 36.54 22.96
C LEU A 54 4.19 36.27 21.46
N ALA A 55 4.53 37.25 20.61
CA ALA A 55 4.53 37.09 19.17
C ALA A 55 5.54 36.03 18.71
N ALA A 56 6.77 36.03 19.29
CA ALA A 56 7.80 35.04 18.99
C ALA A 56 7.37 33.62 19.42
N ALA A 57 6.81 33.48 20.63
CA ALA A 57 6.28 32.21 21.12
C ALA A 57 5.13 31.69 20.24
N THR A 58 4.24 32.58 19.82
CA THR A 58 3.11 32.23 18.93
C THR A 58 3.61 31.82 17.54
N TYR A 59 4.59 32.54 16.99
CA TYR A 59 5.20 32.19 15.70
C TYR A 59 5.88 30.82 15.73
N TYR A 60 6.67 30.55 16.77
CA TYR A 60 7.41 29.29 16.89
C TYR A 60 6.49 28.08 17.08
N THR A 61 5.47 28.21 17.93
CA THR A 61 4.47 27.16 18.13
C THR A 61 3.65 26.90 16.88
N ASN A 62 3.25 27.95 16.15
CA ASN A 62 2.47 27.81 14.93
C ASN A 62 3.28 27.19 13.78
N ALA A 63 4.56 27.57 13.61
CA ALA A 63 5.45 26.99 12.60
C ALA A 63 5.64 25.48 12.83
N ASN A 64 5.97 25.07 14.06
CA ASN A 64 6.20 23.66 14.40
C ASN A 64 4.93 22.80 14.24
N ASN A 65 3.77 23.36 14.59
CA ASN A 65 2.48 22.68 14.39
C ASN A 65 2.12 22.55 12.90
N ASN A 66 2.45 23.54 12.08
CA ASN A 66 2.20 23.48 10.64
C ASN A 66 3.06 22.40 9.97
N ASP A 67 4.33 22.27 10.33
CA ASP A 67 5.21 21.23 9.78
C ASP A 67 4.73 19.81 10.14
N ALA A 68 4.36 19.60 11.41
CA ALA A 68 3.80 18.33 11.85
C ALA A 68 2.48 18.00 11.15
N ARG A 69 1.62 19.01 10.96
CA ARG A 69 0.34 18.86 10.24
C ARG A 69 0.55 18.55 8.76
N MET A 70 1.47 19.23 8.09
CA MET A 70 1.82 18.97 6.69
C MET A 70 2.40 17.55 6.50
N ALA A 71 3.25 17.09 7.43
CA ALA A 71 3.79 15.73 7.42
C ALA A 71 2.69 14.68 7.62
N PHE A 72 1.76 14.92 8.55
CA PHE A 72 0.59 14.06 8.77
C PHE A 72 -0.33 14.02 7.54
N ASP A 73 -0.66 15.16 6.96
CA ASP A 73 -1.52 15.25 5.77
C ASP A 73 -0.88 14.54 4.56
N THR A 74 0.44 14.67 4.40
CA THR A 74 1.19 13.97 3.35
C THR A 74 1.17 12.45 3.57
N SER A 75 1.38 12.01 4.81
CA SER A 75 1.32 10.59 5.18
C SER A 75 -0.09 10.00 4.98
N SER A 76 -1.12 10.76 5.38
CA SER A 76 -2.52 10.40 5.20
C SER A 76 -2.88 10.29 3.72
N LYS A 77 -2.54 11.29 2.89
CA LYS A 77 -2.73 11.25 1.44
C LYS A 77 -1.97 10.11 0.78
N LYS A 78 -0.72 9.83 1.22
CA LYS A 78 0.05 8.70 0.73
C LYS A 78 -0.66 7.38 1.05
N LYS A 79 -1.13 7.20 2.28
CA LYS A 79 -1.89 6.01 2.69
C LYS A 79 -3.18 5.86 1.88
N GLU A 80 -3.94 6.94 1.71
CA GLU A 80 -5.16 6.96 0.90
C GLU A 80 -4.88 6.59 -0.56
N PHE A 81 -3.82 7.13 -1.15
CA PHE A 81 -3.39 6.80 -2.51
C PHE A 81 -2.99 5.33 -2.64
N MET A 82 -2.22 4.80 -1.69
CA MET A 82 -1.85 3.38 -1.67
C MET A 82 -3.08 2.48 -1.54
N GLN A 83 -4.02 2.85 -0.68
CA GLN A 83 -5.28 2.11 -0.52
C GLN A 83 -6.13 2.15 -1.79
N LYS A 84 -6.22 3.29 -2.47
CA LYS A 84 -6.90 3.39 -3.77
C LYS A 84 -6.22 2.55 -4.84
N GLN A 85 -4.89 2.51 -4.89
CA GLN A 85 -4.16 1.62 -5.80
C GLN A 85 -4.44 0.15 -5.50
N GLU A 86 -4.46 -0.23 -4.23
CA GLU A 86 -4.79 -1.60 -3.79
C GLU A 86 -6.22 -1.97 -4.21
N ASP A 87 -7.20 -1.10 -3.97
CA ASP A 87 -8.59 -1.30 -4.41
C ASP A 87 -8.73 -1.42 -5.94
N LEU A 88 -8.01 -0.58 -6.69
CA LEU A 88 -7.96 -0.63 -8.16
C LEU A 88 -7.35 -1.94 -8.67
N PHE A 89 -6.26 -2.38 -8.04
CA PHE A 89 -5.61 -3.66 -8.34
C PHE A 89 -6.56 -4.84 -8.08
N MET A 90 -7.24 -4.84 -6.93
CA MET A 90 -8.23 -5.87 -6.60
C MET A 90 -9.38 -5.89 -7.60
N LYS A 91 -9.96 -4.73 -7.94
CA LYS A 91 -11.05 -4.64 -8.94
C LYS A 91 -10.65 -5.13 -10.32
N ARG A 92 -9.45 -4.76 -10.78
CA ARG A 92 -8.92 -5.23 -12.07
C ARG A 92 -8.73 -6.74 -12.04
N SER A 93 -8.15 -7.27 -10.97
CA SER A 93 -7.94 -8.70 -10.81
C SER A 93 -9.26 -9.48 -10.71
N ASP A 94 -10.31 -8.93 -10.07
CA ASP A 94 -11.64 -9.54 -10.06
C ASP A 94 -12.29 -9.57 -11.44
N SER A 95 -12.14 -8.51 -12.23
CA SER A 95 -12.59 -8.49 -13.62
C SER A 95 -11.86 -9.54 -14.46
N GLU A 96 -10.54 -9.64 -14.31
CA GLU A 96 -9.72 -10.63 -15.02
C GLU A 96 -10.10 -12.06 -14.59
N ARG A 97 -10.32 -12.29 -13.30
CA ARG A 97 -10.81 -13.59 -12.77
C ARG A 97 -12.17 -13.96 -13.35
N ASN A 98 -13.13 -13.04 -13.36
CA ASN A 98 -14.45 -13.29 -13.92
C ASN A 98 -14.37 -13.59 -15.43
N GLN A 99 -13.46 -12.93 -16.14
CA GLN A 99 -13.21 -13.20 -17.56
C GLN A 99 -12.64 -14.62 -17.76
N GLU A 100 -11.64 -15.03 -16.96
CA GLU A 100 -11.11 -16.39 -17.02
C GLU A 100 -12.15 -17.46 -16.62
N GLU A 101 -13.01 -17.17 -15.63
CA GLU A 101 -14.11 -18.05 -15.24
C GLU A 101 -15.13 -18.22 -16.37
N ASN A 102 -15.47 -17.16 -17.08
CA ASN A 102 -16.37 -17.21 -18.24
C ASN A 102 -15.78 -18.04 -19.38
N LYS A 103 -14.49 -17.86 -19.69
CA LYS A 103 -13.77 -18.68 -20.68
C LYS A 103 -13.76 -20.15 -20.27
N ALA A 104 -13.43 -20.43 -19.02
CA ALA A 104 -13.38 -21.79 -18.49
C ALA A 104 -14.75 -22.45 -18.57
N ARG A 105 -15.81 -21.76 -18.16
CA ARG A 105 -17.20 -22.23 -18.24
C ARG A 105 -17.62 -22.52 -19.69
N PHE A 106 -17.28 -21.63 -20.63
CA PHE A 106 -17.56 -21.86 -22.05
C PHE A 106 -16.88 -23.13 -22.56
N ILE A 107 -15.60 -23.32 -22.25
CA ILE A 107 -14.84 -24.50 -22.65
C ILE A 107 -15.39 -25.77 -21.98
N GLN A 108 -15.66 -25.74 -20.67
CA GLN A 108 -16.23 -26.87 -19.93
C GLN A 108 -17.57 -27.31 -20.52
N ASN A 109 -18.46 -26.36 -20.83
CA ASN A 109 -19.76 -26.65 -21.44
C ASN A 109 -19.66 -27.24 -22.85
N ASN A 110 -18.51 -27.11 -23.51
CA ASN A 110 -18.26 -27.60 -24.85
C ASN A 110 -17.14 -28.67 -24.88
N LEU A 111 -16.85 -29.31 -23.73
CA LEU A 111 -15.72 -30.21 -23.62
C LEU A 111 -15.85 -31.41 -24.58
N GLU A 112 -17.05 -31.99 -24.71
CA GLU A 112 -17.32 -33.09 -25.64
C GLU A 112 -16.96 -32.73 -27.08
N LEU A 113 -17.32 -31.52 -27.52
CA LEU A 113 -17.02 -31.01 -28.86
C LEU A 113 -15.52 -30.76 -29.06
N ILE A 114 -14.81 -30.38 -27.99
CA ILE A 114 -13.36 -30.16 -28.01
C ILE A 114 -12.61 -31.49 -28.05
N THR A 115 -13.04 -32.48 -27.27
CA THR A 115 -12.40 -33.79 -27.19
C THR A 115 -12.71 -34.68 -28.38
N ASP A 116 -13.79 -34.40 -29.12
CA ASP A 116 -14.03 -35.01 -30.42
C ASP A 116 -12.92 -34.61 -31.41
N HIS A 117 -12.23 -35.61 -31.93
CA HIS A 117 -11.07 -35.50 -32.81
C HIS A 117 -11.43 -35.36 -34.29
N THR A 118 -12.72 -35.24 -34.63
CA THR A 118 -13.17 -35.02 -36.00
C THR A 118 -12.89 -33.58 -36.48
N PRO A 119 -12.47 -33.39 -37.75
CA PRO A 119 -12.29 -32.06 -38.35
C PRO A 119 -13.56 -31.20 -38.28
N GLU A 120 -14.74 -31.83 -38.37
CA GLU A 120 -16.04 -31.16 -38.31
C GLU A 120 -16.30 -30.56 -36.92
N SER A 121 -16.01 -31.31 -35.86
CA SER A 121 -16.17 -30.83 -34.48
C SER A 121 -15.17 -29.71 -34.14
N GLU A 122 -13.96 -29.77 -34.69
CA GLU A 122 -13.01 -28.66 -34.61
C GLU A 122 -13.56 -27.38 -35.28
N GLN A 123 -14.03 -27.48 -36.52
CA GLN A 123 -14.58 -26.33 -37.24
C GLN A 123 -15.81 -25.76 -36.53
N LYS A 124 -16.68 -26.62 -36.02
CA LYS A 124 -17.88 -26.23 -35.27
C LYS A 124 -17.51 -25.48 -33.98
N PHE A 125 -16.52 -25.97 -33.24
CA PHE A 125 -16.04 -25.28 -32.04
C PHE A 125 -15.41 -23.93 -32.37
N VAL A 126 -14.62 -23.84 -33.45
CA VAL A 126 -14.02 -22.58 -33.89
C VAL A 126 -15.08 -21.55 -34.26
N LEU A 127 -16.12 -21.96 -34.99
CA LEU A 127 -17.22 -21.09 -35.39
C LEU A 127 -18.03 -20.62 -34.16
N LEU A 128 -18.35 -21.54 -33.25
CA LEU A 128 -19.05 -21.23 -32.02
C LEU A 128 -18.26 -20.24 -31.14
N THR A 129 -16.96 -20.47 -31.00
CA THR A 129 -16.07 -19.57 -30.23
C THR A 129 -16.09 -18.16 -30.80
N LYS A 130 -15.96 -18.01 -32.13
CA LYS A 130 -16.02 -16.71 -32.81
C LYS A 130 -17.37 -16.00 -32.67
N ALA A 131 -18.46 -16.76 -32.52
CA ALA A 131 -19.80 -16.22 -32.39
C ALA A 131 -20.13 -15.77 -30.95
N VAL A 132 -19.63 -16.47 -29.93
CA VAL A 132 -20.01 -16.27 -28.53
C VAL A 132 -18.98 -15.45 -27.75
N MET A 133 -17.68 -15.62 -28.04
CA MET A 133 -16.61 -14.99 -27.27
C MET A 133 -16.23 -13.61 -27.81
N PRO A 134 -15.82 -12.66 -26.95
CA PRO A 134 -15.23 -11.40 -27.40
C PRO A 134 -14.00 -11.64 -28.28
N ALA A 135 -13.80 -10.82 -29.32
CA ALA A 135 -12.70 -10.99 -30.28
C ALA A 135 -11.31 -11.14 -29.61
N ARG A 136 -11.08 -10.41 -28.52
CA ARG A 136 -9.82 -10.46 -27.74
C ARG A 136 -9.56 -11.79 -27.02
N ASP A 137 -10.59 -12.61 -26.85
CA ASP A 137 -10.56 -13.86 -26.07
C ASP A 137 -10.63 -15.11 -26.97
N VAL A 138 -10.95 -14.94 -28.26
CA VAL A 138 -11.10 -16.05 -29.21
C VAL A 138 -9.82 -16.87 -29.29
N ASP A 139 -8.68 -16.23 -29.55
CA ASP A 139 -7.42 -16.95 -29.76
C ASP A 139 -6.98 -17.74 -28.52
N ASP A 140 -7.13 -17.14 -27.32
CA ASP A 140 -6.85 -17.79 -26.04
C ASP A 140 -7.74 -19.03 -25.81
N VAL A 141 -9.05 -18.90 -26.07
CA VAL A 141 -9.99 -20.03 -25.95
C VAL A 141 -9.66 -21.14 -26.96
N LEU A 142 -9.31 -20.79 -28.20
CA LEU A 142 -8.94 -21.77 -29.22
C LEU A 142 -7.61 -22.46 -28.91
N GLU A 143 -6.62 -21.74 -28.38
CA GLU A 143 -5.36 -22.33 -27.93
C GLU A 143 -5.58 -23.32 -26.79
N LYS A 144 -6.34 -22.92 -25.75
CA LYS A 144 -6.73 -23.81 -24.65
C LYS A 144 -7.47 -25.04 -25.16
N ALA A 145 -8.43 -24.87 -26.08
CA ALA A 145 -9.15 -26.00 -26.66
C ALA A 145 -8.26 -26.97 -27.44
N ARG A 146 -7.29 -26.46 -28.21
CA ARG A 146 -6.30 -27.31 -28.90
C ARG A 146 -5.41 -28.06 -27.90
N ALA A 147 -4.98 -27.40 -26.83
CA ALA A 147 -4.20 -28.05 -25.77
C ALA A 147 -4.99 -29.16 -25.09
N ILE A 148 -6.28 -28.95 -24.82
CA ILE A 148 -7.19 -29.99 -24.30
C ILE A 148 -7.27 -31.15 -25.27
N ARG A 149 -7.50 -30.89 -26.57
CA ARG A 149 -7.62 -31.93 -27.59
C ARG A 149 -6.34 -32.78 -27.67
N VAL A 150 -5.16 -32.16 -27.75
CA VAL A 150 -3.89 -32.91 -27.76
C VAL A 150 -3.71 -33.69 -26.44
N GLY A 151 -4.10 -33.10 -25.31
CA GLY A 151 -4.06 -33.75 -24.00
C GLY A 151 -5.08 -34.86 -23.82
N SER A 152 -6.24 -34.83 -24.49
CA SER A 152 -7.29 -35.85 -24.41
C SER A 152 -6.94 -37.10 -25.18
N THR A 153 -6.20 -37.00 -26.28
CA THR A 153 -5.63 -38.16 -26.98
C THR A 153 -4.70 -38.97 -26.07
N ILE A 154 -3.96 -38.30 -25.17
CA ILE A 154 -3.13 -38.96 -24.15
C ILE A 154 -4.00 -39.58 -23.05
N ARG A 155 -5.21 -39.04 -22.82
CA ARG A 155 -6.12 -39.36 -21.71
C ARG A 155 -7.13 -40.47 -22.01
N GLU A 156 -7.58 -40.64 -23.26
CA GLU A 156 -8.38 -41.83 -23.66
C GLU A 156 -7.65 -43.14 -23.34
N ILE A 157 -6.32 -43.11 -23.30
CA ILE A 157 -5.48 -44.24 -22.92
C ILE A 157 -5.56 -44.53 -21.39
N THR A 158 -5.98 -43.57 -20.56
CA THR A 158 -5.92 -43.67 -19.08
C THR A 158 -7.24 -43.46 -18.33
N ALA A 159 -8.31 -42.97 -18.96
CA ALA A 159 -9.45 -42.36 -18.25
C ALA A 159 -10.82 -43.01 -18.47
N ASP A 160 -11.02 -44.23 -17.98
CA ASP A 160 -12.38 -44.79 -17.85
C ASP A 160 -13.15 -44.23 -16.61
N LYS A 161 -12.54 -43.49 -15.67
CA LYS A 161 -13.18 -43.22 -14.34
C LYS A 161 -12.75 -41.95 -13.53
N ALA A 162 -12.86 -40.71 -14.00
CA ALA A 162 -12.56 -39.54 -13.13
C ALA A 162 -13.46 -38.31 -13.30
N SER A 163 -13.85 -37.68 -12.18
CA SER A 163 -14.56 -36.39 -12.10
C SER A 163 -13.70 -35.25 -12.66
N PRO A 164 -14.27 -34.17 -13.24
CA PRO A 164 -13.51 -32.98 -13.68
C PRO A 164 -12.57 -32.40 -12.59
N LEU A 165 -12.96 -32.52 -11.31
CA LEU A 165 -12.13 -32.06 -10.19
C LEU A 165 -10.93 -32.98 -9.95
N ASP A 166 -11.13 -34.30 -10.02
CA ASP A 166 -10.04 -35.29 -9.92
C ASP A 166 -9.07 -35.13 -11.09
N ALA A 167 -9.62 -34.87 -12.26
CA ALA A 167 -8.87 -34.56 -13.46
C ALA A 167 -8.01 -33.30 -13.31
N ALA A 168 -8.51 -32.26 -12.62
CA ALA A 168 -7.74 -31.07 -12.30
C ALA A 168 -6.57 -31.38 -11.34
N VAL A 169 -6.81 -32.20 -10.32
CA VAL A 169 -5.78 -32.65 -9.36
C VAL A 169 -4.66 -33.43 -10.07
N GLU A 170 -5.02 -34.28 -11.03
CA GLU A 170 -4.05 -35.01 -11.84
C GLU A 170 -3.17 -34.06 -12.67
N TYR A 171 -3.76 -33.09 -13.36
CA TYR A 171 -2.99 -32.10 -14.11
C TYR A 171 -2.05 -31.29 -13.20
N ILE A 172 -2.48 -30.91 -11.99
CA ILE A 172 -1.58 -30.27 -11.02
C ILE A 172 -0.41 -31.20 -10.67
N SER A 173 -0.69 -32.48 -10.42
CA SER A 173 0.34 -33.48 -10.09
C SER A 173 1.35 -33.64 -11.23
N THR A 174 0.88 -33.76 -12.47
CA THR A 174 1.72 -33.88 -13.67
C THR A 174 2.51 -32.61 -13.92
N GLY A 175 1.89 -31.44 -13.81
CA GLY A 175 2.57 -30.14 -13.91
C GLY A 175 3.71 -30.01 -12.89
N LYS A 176 3.48 -30.42 -11.63
CA LYS A 176 4.53 -30.44 -10.60
C LYS A 176 5.67 -31.40 -10.93
N LYS A 177 5.42 -32.53 -11.58
CA LYS A 177 6.49 -33.44 -12.06
C LYS A 177 7.33 -32.74 -13.13
N PHE A 178 6.70 -32.05 -14.08
CA PHE A 178 7.41 -31.27 -15.10
C PHE A 178 8.22 -30.10 -14.51
N THR A 179 7.67 -29.39 -13.51
CA THR A 179 8.40 -28.34 -12.77
C THR A 179 9.68 -28.89 -12.13
N LYS A 180 9.62 -30.08 -11.52
CA LYS A 180 10.78 -30.70 -10.85
C LYS A 180 11.92 -31.03 -11.81
N VAL A 181 11.61 -31.41 -13.05
CA VAL A 181 12.62 -31.70 -14.08
C VAL A 181 13.01 -30.46 -14.90
N GLY A 182 12.47 -29.29 -14.55
CA GLY A 182 12.81 -28.01 -15.21
C GLY A 182 12.08 -27.75 -16.53
N ASN A 183 11.10 -28.58 -16.92
CA ASN A 183 10.31 -28.37 -18.14
C ASN A 183 9.10 -27.47 -17.82
N PHE A 184 9.33 -26.16 -17.77
CA PHE A 184 8.30 -25.19 -17.36
C PHE A 184 7.21 -24.97 -18.40
N GLU A 185 7.50 -25.13 -19.69
CA GLU A 185 6.49 -25.02 -20.76
C GLU A 185 5.45 -26.14 -20.65
N GLN A 186 5.88 -27.40 -20.44
CA GLN A 186 4.93 -28.50 -20.21
C GLN A 186 4.21 -28.38 -18.86
N ALA A 187 4.90 -27.87 -17.83
CA ALA A 187 4.26 -27.60 -16.55
C ALA A 187 3.15 -26.55 -16.70
N LEU A 188 3.40 -25.49 -17.47
CA LEU A 188 2.44 -24.42 -17.75
C LEU A 188 1.17 -24.95 -18.41
N VAL A 189 1.30 -25.77 -19.46
CA VAL A 189 0.15 -26.41 -20.12
C VAL A 189 -0.68 -27.20 -19.11
N ASN A 190 -0.04 -28.00 -18.26
CA ASN A 190 -0.75 -28.78 -17.24
C ASN A 190 -1.45 -27.88 -16.21
N PHE A 191 -0.83 -26.80 -15.74
CA PHE A 191 -1.50 -25.89 -14.79
C PHE A 191 -2.65 -25.11 -15.43
N GLN A 192 -2.54 -24.73 -16.71
CA GLN A 192 -3.65 -24.13 -17.46
C GLN A 192 -4.83 -25.09 -17.57
N MET A 193 -4.57 -26.36 -17.87
CA MET A 193 -5.59 -27.41 -17.89
C MET A 193 -6.23 -27.63 -16.53
N ALA A 194 -5.44 -27.61 -15.45
CA ALA A 194 -5.99 -27.68 -14.09
C ALA A 194 -6.88 -26.48 -13.76
N ASN A 195 -6.45 -25.26 -14.08
CA ASN A 195 -7.21 -24.02 -13.84
C ASN A 195 -8.49 -23.95 -14.68
N LEU A 196 -8.46 -24.54 -15.87
CA LEU A 196 -9.63 -24.69 -16.72
C LEU A 196 -10.68 -25.59 -16.08
N LEU A 197 -10.28 -26.70 -15.47
CA LEU A 197 -11.20 -27.64 -14.82
C LEU A 197 -11.61 -27.20 -13.41
N ASN A 198 -10.75 -26.45 -12.72
CA ASN A 198 -11.04 -25.87 -11.42
C ASN A 198 -10.41 -24.48 -11.26
N THR A 199 -11.23 -23.45 -11.50
CA THR A 199 -10.82 -22.04 -11.40
C THR A 199 -10.68 -21.55 -9.96
N SER A 200 -11.16 -22.30 -8.97
CA SER A 200 -11.26 -21.89 -7.57
C SER A 200 -10.08 -22.31 -6.69
N ASN A 201 -9.08 -23.00 -7.25
CA ASN A 201 -7.90 -23.47 -6.52
C ASN A 201 -6.75 -22.44 -6.56
N PRO A 202 -6.46 -21.71 -5.45
CA PRO A 202 -5.40 -20.70 -5.43
C PRO A 202 -4.01 -21.25 -5.76
N MET A 203 -3.72 -22.49 -5.34
CA MET A 203 -2.41 -23.09 -5.56
C MET A 203 -2.18 -23.43 -7.02
N SER A 204 -3.22 -23.80 -7.76
CA SER A 204 -3.12 -24.08 -9.19
C SER A 204 -2.76 -22.81 -9.98
N TRP A 205 -3.36 -21.66 -9.64
CA TRP A 205 -2.98 -20.35 -10.16
C TRP A 205 -1.55 -19.93 -9.78
N ASN A 206 -1.13 -20.21 -8.54
CA ASN A 206 0.24 -19.98 -8.11
C ASN A 206 1.26 -20.83 -8.89
N TYR A 207 0.96 -22.10 -9.15
CA TYR A 207 1.83 -22.96 -9.94
C TYR A 207 1.92 -22.50 -11.39
N GLN A 208 0.80 -22.07 -11.99
CA GLN A 208 0.79 -21.43 -13.29
C GLN A 208 1.66 -20.18 -13.32
N ALA A 209 1.50 -19.28 -12.34
CA ALA A 209 2.28 -18.06 -12.22
C ALA A 209 3.78 -18.35 -12.10
N TYR A 210 4.14 -19.35 -11.29
CA TYR A 210 5.53 -19.79 -11.17
C TYR A 210 6.08 -20.31 -12.50
N ALA A 211 5.33 -21.16 -13.21
CA ALA A 211 5.76 -21.67 -14.52
C ALA A 211 5.92 -20.53 -15.55
N GLN A 212 5.01 -19.55 -15.57
CA GLN A 212 5.08 -18.36 -16.42
C GLN A 212 6.33 -17.51 -16.11
N MET A 213 6.62 -17.24 -14.83
CA MET A 213 7.84 -16.52 -14.43
C MET A 213 9.11 -17.28 -14.86
N ARG A 214 9.08 -18.62 -14.85
CA ARG A 214 10.20 -19.47 -15.26
C ARG A 214 10.36 -19.57 -16.78
N THR A 215 9.35 -19.16 -17.55
CA THR A 215 9.40 -19.03 -19.02
C THR A 215 9.45 -17.57 -19.46
N ASP A 216 9.85 -16.66 -18.55
CA ASP A 216 9.98 -15.20 -18.76
C ASP A 216 8.68 -14.48 -19.18
N ARG A 217 7.53 -15.12 -19.00
CA ARG A 217 6.18 -14.58 -19.21
C ARG A 217 5.70 -13.83 -17.96
N ASN A 218 6.47 -12.82 -17.55
CA ASN A 218 6.30 -12.17 -16.24
C ASN A 218 5.00 -11.37 -16.11
N ASP A 219 4.48 -10.79 -17.20
CA ASP A 219 3.21 -10.08 -17.20
C ASP A 219 2.03 -11.04 -17.01
N GLU A 220 2.05 -12.20 -17.66
CA GLU A 220 1.07 -13.26 -17.42
C GLU A 220 1.20 -13.85 -16.01
N ALA A 221 2.44 -14.01 -15.51
CA ALA A 221 2.70 -14.46 -14.15
C ALA A 221 2.06 -13.53 -13.12
N LEU A 222 2.15 -12.21 -13.34
CA LEU A 222 1.52 -11.22 -12.47
C LEU A 222 0.00 -11.38 -12.44
N LYS A 223 -0.65 -11.61 -13.59
CA LYS A 223 -2.10 -11.85 -13.64
C LYS A 223 -2.47 -13.12 -12.85
N SER A 224 -1.78 -14.23 -13.12
CA SER A 224 -2.05 -15.52 -12.46
C SER A 224 -1.83 -15.46 -10.94
N ILE A 225 -0.76 -14.80 -10.47
CA ILE A 225 -0.51 -14.70 -9.03
C ILE A 225 -1.51 -13.76 -8.34
N SER A 226 -1.98 -12.73 -9.05
CA SER A 226 -3.07 -11.86 -8.55
C SER A 226 -4.36 -12.66 -8.36
N THR A 227 -4.70 -13.53 -9.32
CA THR A 227 -5.84 -14.44 -9.17
C THR A 227 -5.66 -15.37 -7.96
N ALA A 228 -4.47 -15.93 -7.75
CA ALA A 228 -4.19 -16.76 -6.57
C ALA A 228 -4.41 -16.01 -5.25
N ILE A 229 -3.98 -14.75 -5.16
CA ILE A 229 -4.17 -13.90 -3.98
C ILE A 229 -5.66 -13.59 -3.76
N ASN A 230 -6.40 -13.24 -4.82
CA ASN A 230 -7.82 -12.90 -4.76
C ASN A 230 -8.72 -14.07 -4.34
N LEU A 231 -8.30 -15.31 -4.62
CA LEU A 231 -8.99 -16.51 -4.15
C LEU A 231 -8.84 -16.76 -2.64
N LYS A 232 -8.07 -15.92 -1.92
CA LYS A 232 -7.93 -15.96 -0.46
C LYS A 232 -7.59 -17.36 0.07
N PRO A 233 -6.38 -17.88 -0.22
CA PRO A 233 -5.95 -19.20 0.26
C PRO A 233 -6.18 -19.33 1.78
N ILE A 234 -6.91 -20.37 2.19
CA ILE A 234 -7.28 -20.60 3.60
C ILE A 234 -6.08 -21.08 4.42
N ASP A 235 -5.21 -21.88 3.79
CA ASP A 235 -4.04 -22.46 4.44
C ASP A 235 -2.86 -21.47 4.51
N THR A 236 -2.26 -21.38 5.69
CA THR A 236 -1.12 -20.49 5.97
C THR A 236 0.11 -20.86 5.14
N ILE A 237 0.33 -22.14 4.84
CA ILE A 237 1.47 -22.57 4.01
C ILE A 237 1.25 -22.09 2.57
N ALA A 238 0.05 -22.27 2.02
CA ALA A 238 -0.32 -21.75 0.71
C ALA A 238 -0.15 -20.21 0.61
N GLN A 239 -0.61 -19.46 1.62
CA GLN A 239 -0.41 -18.01 1.69
C GLN A 239 1.07 -17.61 1.60
N LYS A 240 1.94 -18.25 2.39
CA LYS A 240 3.38 -17.99 2.39
C LYS A 240 4.01 -18.24 1.02
N ILE A 241 3.72 -19.39 0.41
CA ILE A 241 4.26 -19.75 -0.91
C ILE A 241 3.81 -18.73 -1.97
N ILE A 242 2.53 -18.35 -1.95
CA ILE A 242 1.97 -17.35 -2.86
C ILE A 242 2.66 -15.99 -2.67
N MET A 243 2.89 -15.56 -1.42
CA MET A 243 3.58 -14.29 -1.13
C MET A 243 5.02 -14.28 -1.65
N ILE A 244 5.75 -15.39 -1.48
CA ILE A 244 7.13 -15.54 -1.99
C ILE A 244 7.14 -15.42 -3.51
N ASN A 245 6.25 -16.15 -4.20
CA ASN A 245 6.20 -16.14 -5.66
C ASN A 245 5.74 -14.79 -6.21
N ALA A 246 4.75 -14.14 -5.59
CA ALA A 246 4.34 -12.79 -5.94
C ALA A 246 5.52 -11.80 -5.87
N THR A 247 6.30 -11.87 -4.80
CA THR A 247 7.48 -11.02 -4.63
C THR A 247 8.54 -11.30 -5.71
N LYS A 248 8.83 -12.58 -6.02
CA LYS A 248 9.75 -12.95 -7.11
C LYS A 248 9.29 -12.42 -8.47
N ILE A 249 7.99 -12.49 -8.76
CA ILE A 249 7.39 -11.97 -10.00
C ILE A 249 7.55 -10.45 -10.06
N LEU A 250 7.24 -9.73 -8.98
CA LEU A 250 7.41 -8.27 -8.91
C LEU A 250 8.87 -7.84 -9.12
N CYS A 251 9.84 -8.54 -8.50
CA CYS A 251 11.25 -8.29 -8.75
C CYS A 251 11.64 -8.55 -10.21
N SER A 252 11.12 -9.63 -10.81
CA SER A 252 11.42 -9.99 -12.21
C SER A 252 10.85 -8.98 -13.21
N LEU A 253 9.79 -8.26 -12.84
CA LEU A 253 9.22 -7.14 -13.59
C LEU A 253 9.96 -5.80 -13.34
N GLY A 254 10.97 -5.76 -12.47
CA GLY A 254 11.64 -4.52 -12.06
C GLY A 254 10.78 -3.62 -11.16
N ARG A 255 9.64 -4.11 -10.66
CA ARG A 255 8.74 -3.37 -9.75
C ARG A 255 9.22 -3.45 -8.30
N VAL A 256 10.42 -2.91 -8.07
CA VAL A 256 11.16 -3.01 -6.79
C VAL A 256 10.39 -2.46 -5.61
N GLU A 257 9.78 -1.27 -5.75
CA GLU A 257 9.05 -0.62 -4.67
C GLU A 257 7.79 -1.42 -4.25
N ASP A 258 7.09 -1.98 -5.24
CA ASP A 258 5.92 -2.83 -4.97
C ASP A 258 6.33 -4.14 -4.29
N ALA A 259 7.44 -4.74 -4.73
CA ALA A 259 8.00 -5.93 -4.11
C ALA A 259 8.41 -5.67 -2.65
N LEU A 260 9.08 -4.54 -2.38
CA LEU A 260 9.50 -4.13 -1.04
C LEU A 260 8.29 -3.87 -0.12
N SER A 261 7.28 -3.13 -0.62
CA SER A 261 6.06 -2.87 0.13
C SER A 261 5.32 -4.16 0.47
N TYR A 262 5.18 -5.05 -0.51
CA TYR A 262 4.47 -6.31 -0.36
C TYR A 262 5.19 -7.25 0.61
N ILE A 263 6.50 -7.44 0.45
CA ILE A 263 7.26 -8.34 1.34
C ILE A 263 7.31 -7.82 2.78
N ASN A 264 7.37 -6.50 3.00
CA ASN A 264 7.29 -5.93 4.35
C ASN A 264 5.94 -6.18 5.02
N LYS A 265 4.83 -6.03 4.27
CA LYS A 265 3.49 -6.40 4.76
C LYS A 265 3.43 -7.89 5.11
N SER A 266 3.94 -8.76 4.23
CA SER A 266 3.97 -10.21 4.47
C SER A 266 4.82 -10.61 5.69
N LEU A 267 5.99 -10.00 5.87
CA LEU A 267 6.87 -10.24 7.01
C LEU A 267 6.29 -9.73 8.33
N ALA A 268 5.51 -8.65 8.31
CA ALA A 268 4.80 -8.18 9.50
C ALA A 268 3.71 -9.16 9.95
N LEU A 269 3.11 -9.90 9.01
CA LEU A 269 2.08 -10.91 9.29
C LEU A 269 2.67 -12.28 9.65
N ALA A 270 3.80 -12.64 9.02
CA ALA A 270 4.49 -13.92 9.22
C ALA A 270 6.01 -13.72 9.28
N PRO A 271 6.56 -13.31 10.44
CA PRO A 271 7.99 -13.02 10.60
C PRO A 271 8.91 -14.21 10.27
N GLU A 272 8.43 -15.43 10.47
CA GLU A 272 9.15 -16.67 10.16
C GLU A 272 9.47 -16.82 8.66
N LEU A 273 8.71 -16.14 7.79
CA LEU A 273 8.92 -16.12 6.35
C LEU A 273 10.33 -15.61 5.98
N LEU A 274 10.92 -14.74 6.81
CA LEU A 274 12.27 -14.21 6.60
C LEU A 274 13.31 -15.33 6.48
N LYS A 275 13.17 -16.40 7.29
CA LYS A 275 14.09 -17.53 7.27
C LYS A 275 13.98 -18.30 5.95
N ASP A 276 12.76 -18.52 5.46
CA ASP A 276 12.51 -19.22 4.21
C ASP A 276 13.09 -18.44 3.02
N LEU A 277 12.87 -17.12 2.97
CA LEU A 277 13.42 -16.23 1.95
C LEU A 277 14.96 -16.24 1.92
N ARG A 278 15.59 -16.27 3.10
CA ARG A 278 17.05 -16.35 3.24
C ARG A 278 17.62 -17.71 2.83
N GLN A 279 16.81 -18.75 2.70
CA GLN A 279 17.25 -20.07 2.22
C GLN A 279 16.92 -20.29 0.74
N ASP A 280 15.95 -19.55 0.20
CA ASP A 280 15.54 -19.63 -1.19
C ASP A 280 16.57 -18.99 -2.14
N LYS A 281 17.30 -19.84 -2.88
CA LYS A 281 18.31 -19.41 -3.85
C LYS A 281 17.71 -18.59 -4.98
N GLU A 282 16.52 -18.97 -5.46
CA GLU A 282 15.85 -18.25 -6.55
C GLU A 282 15.40 -16.87 -6.08
N PHE A 283 14.91 -16.76 -4.84
CA PHE A 283 14.59 -15.49 -4.23
C PHE A 283 15.81 -14.59 -4.12
N LYS A 284 16.95 -15.09 -3.63
CA LYS A 284 18.20 -14.31 -3.55
C LYS A 284 18.65 -13.80 -4.91
N ASN A 285 18.54 -14.62 -5.95
CA ASN A 285 18.97 -14.24 -7.29
C ASN A 285 18.08 -13.14 -7.88
N ARG A 286 16.77 -13.20 -7.66
CA ARG A 286 15.81 -12.25 -8.23
C ARG A 286 15.60 -11.00 -7.37
N CYS A 287 15.65 -11.16 -6.06
CA CYS A 287 15.21 -10.18 -5.05
C CYS A 287 16.24 -9.94 -3.93
N GLY A 288 17.50 -10.35 -4.10
CA GLY A 288 18.50 -10.30 -3.01
C GLY A 288 18.70 -8.93 -2.37
N PHE A 289 18.44 -7.85 -3.11
CA PHE A 289 18.48 -6.47 -2.62
C PHE A 289 17.36 -6.10 -1.64
N LEU A 290 16.30 -6.91 -1.52
CA LEU A 290 15.17 -6.67 -0.62
C LEU A 290 15.37 -7.22 0.79
N LEU A 291 16.33 -8.13 1.01
CA LEU A 291 16.52 -8.75 2.32
C LEU A 291 17.38 -7.84 3.21
N PRO A 292 16.91 -7.48 4.42
CA PRO A 292 17.76 -6.80 5.39
C PRO A 292 18.93 -7.72 5.77
N GLY A 293 20.12 -7.11 5.85
CA GLY A 293 21.39 -7.73 6.23
C GLY A 293 21.32 -8.47 7.56
#